data_AF-A0A936N387-F1
#
_entry.id   AF-A0A936N387-F1
#
_cell.length_a   1.000
_cell.length_b   1.000
_cell.length_c   1.000
_cell.angle_alpha   90.00
_cell.angle_beta   90.00
_cell.angle_gamma   90.00
#
_symmetry.space_group_name_H-M   'P 1'
#
loop_
_entity.id
_entity.type
_entity.pdbx_description
1 polymer ?
#
loop_
_entity_poly.entity_id
_entity_poly.type
_entity_poly.pdbx_seq_one_letter_code
_entity_poly.pdbx_strand_id
1 'polypeptide(L)'
;MTRLLLSFLLISSFLTQAQQIFIHFEGRVFDENSQVIGGASVLVKQNSLVYNSFSTDGEGDYNLYLPLNGEYQVIISKEGYVAKKYVVNTQNIPADKSKTPFADHVANVVLFTFYEGVDYSLFDEPMNVYSYNKTRDNICFDADYLHSKKEAMKELRKEQVKAYLAKLKADYQLKLGEEERIKRQIEDQLRQQEEIKICEMENTLQIMLNQVECELAVLSESTEMLKKSDVKSYKKSVEEQVFESKEIFAIQRIVAVNGKVWIYVKKRFHWGGVVFYRDKEVITEGIFEQETKKS
;
A
#
# COMPACT_ATOMS: atom_id res chain seq x y z
N MET A 1 -11.24 -48.32 98.32
CA MET A 1 -12.00 -47.20 97.71
C MET A 1 -11.01 -46.11 97.33
N THR A 2 -10.57 -46.07 96.07
CA THR A 2 -9.63 -45.07 95.54
C THR A 2 -10.41 -44.13 94.61
N ARG A 3 -10.52 -42.86 95.01
CA ARG A 3 -10.97 -41.72 94.19
C ARG A 3 -9.79 -40.75 94.10
N LEU A 4 -9.40 -40.31 92.90
CA LEU A 4 -8.97 -38.94 92.58
C LEU A 4 -8.59 -38.90 91.07
N LEU A 5 -9.51 -38.50 90.20
CA LEU A 5 -9.68 -37.14 89.63
C LEU A 5 -8.64 -36.80 88.53
N LEU A 6 -9.08 -36.99 87.28
CA LEU A 6 -8.56 -36.42 86.04
C LEU A 6 -8.36 -34.91 86.16
N SER A 7 -7.22 -34.38 85.72
CA SER A 7 -7.09 -32.98 85.30
C SER A 7 -6.65 -32.94 83.84
N PHE A 8 -7.60 -32.62 82.97
CA PHE A 8 -7.40 -32.38 81.54
C PHE A 8 -7.18 -30.88 81.36
N LEU A 9 -5.92 -30.47 81.14
CA LEU A 9 -5.54 -29.09 80.91
C LEU A 9 -5.89 -28.71 79.45
N LEU A 10 -7.09 -28.15 79.25
CA LEU A 10 -7.50 -27.51 77.99
C LEU A 10 -6.70 -26.22 77.80
N ILE A 11 -5.57 -26.31 77.07
CA ILE A 11 -4.87 -25.14 76.55
C ILE A 11 -5.72 -24.59 75.39
N SER A 12 -6.59 -23.64 75.72
CA SER A 12 -7.25 -22.79 74.72
C SER A 12 -6.25 -21.73 74.26
N SER A 13 -5.49 -22.06 73.22
CA SER A 13 -4.68 -21.06 72.52
C SER A 13 -5.63 -20.09 71.82
N PHE A 14 -5.83 -18.92 72.41
CA PHE A 14 -6.42 -17.77 71.74
C PHE A 14 -5.56 -17.46 70.51
N LEU A 15 -6.07 -17.80 69.32
CA LEU A 15 -5.53 -17.28 68.07
C LEU A 15 -5.91 -15.81 68.00
N THR A 16 -5.01 -14.93 68.44
CA THR A 16 -5.07 -13.51 68.10
C THR A 16 -4.91 -13.38 66.59
N GLN A 17 -6.02 -13.20 65.88
CA GLN A 17 -6.02 -12.90 64.46
C GLN A 17 -5.62 -11.43 64.31
N ALA A 18 -4.33 -11.16 64.10
CA ALA A 18 -3.88 -9.85 63.71
C ALA A 18 -4.44 -9.54 62.31
N GLN A 19 -5.24 -8.48 62.18
CA GLN A 19 -5.67 -8.00 60.86
C GLN A 19 -4.43 -7.49 60.12
N GLN A 20 -4.11 -8.13 59.00
CA GLN A 20 -3.03 -7.70 58.13
C GLN A 20 -3.48 -6.44 57.39
N ILE A 21 -2.73 -5.34 57.57
CA ILE A 21 -2.99 -4.08 56.91
C ILE A 21 -2.22 -4.02 55.59
N PHE A 22 -2.88 -3.43 54.61
CA PHE A 22 -2.37 -3.25 53.27
C PHE A 22 -2.37 -1.77 52.91
N ILE A 23 -1.38 -1.36 52.13
CA ILE A 23 -1.44 -0.15 51.34
C ILE A 23 -2.16 -0.49 50.04
N HIS A 24 -3.26 0.20 49.77
CA HIS A 24 -4.06 -0.01 48.57
C HIS A 24 -3.63 0.95 47.46
N PHE A 25 -3.35 0.40 46.27
CA PHE A 25 -3.15 1.16 45.06
C PHE A 25 -4.17 0.74 44.00
N GLU A 26 -4.88 1.71 43.45
CA GLU A 26 -5.69 1.56 42.26
C GLU A 26 -4.96 2.19 41.06
N GLY A 27 -5.18 1.67 39.87
CA GLY A 27 -4.65 2.30 38.67
C GLY A 27 -5.30 1.81 37.40
N ARG A 28 -5.20 2.63 36.37
CA ARG A 28 -5.64 2.31 35.01
C ARG A 28 -4.45 2.31 34.07
N VAL A 29 -4.43 1.35 33.15
CA VAL A 29 -3.44 1.25 32.06
C VAL A 29 -4.06 1.73 30.76
N PHE A 30 -3.40 2.68 30.11
CA PHE A 30 -3.79 3.20 28.80
C PHE A 30 -2.57 3.48 27.93
N ASP A 31 -2.79 3.62 26.63
CA ASP A 31 -1.75 3.94 25.67
C ASP A 31 -1.46 5.46 25.61
N GLU A 32 -0.48 5.85 24.80
CA GLU A 32 -0.11 7.24 24.54
C GLU A 32 -1.24 8.09 23.91
N ASN A 33 -2.27 7.45 23.36
CA ASN A 33 -3.45 8.08 22.76
C ASN A 33 -4.65 8.10 23.72
N SER A 34 -4.46 7.74 25.00
CA SER A 34 -5.50 7.62 26.02
C SER A 34 -6.51 6.49 25.79
N GLN A 35 -6.19 5.52 24.95
CA GLN A 35 -6.97 4.30 24.78
C GLN A 35 -6.65 3.31 25.90
N VAL A 36 -7.68 2.81 26.57
CA VAL A 36 -7.51 1.83 27.66
C VAL A 36 -6.91 0.53 27.16
N ILE A 37 -6.05 -0.09 27.97
CA ILE A 37 -5.36 -1.36 27.67
C ILE A 37 -5.80 -2.43 28.66
N GLY A 38 -6.79 -3.22 28.24
CA GLY A 38 -7.21 -4.41 28.98
C GLY A 38 -6.28 -5.61 28.81
N GLY A 39 -6.23 -6.47 29.82
CA GLY A 39 -5.38 -7.66 29.84
C GLY A 39 -3.88 -7.37 29.75
N ALA A 40 -3.41 -6.23 30.27
CA ALA A 40 -1.99 -5.99 30.48
C ALA A 40 -1.51 -6.79 31.70
N SER A 41 -0.34 -7.40 31.62
CA SER A 41 0.24 -8.17 32.72
C SER A 41 0.71 -7.23 33.82
N VAL A 42 0.31 -7.51 35.06
CA VAL A 42 0.75 -6.84 36.28
C VAL A 42 1.52 -7.84 37.12
N LEU A 43 2.85 -7.70 37.15
CA LEU A 43 3.75 -8.53 37.94
C LEU A 43 4.27 -7.75 39.15
N VAL A 44 4.03 -8.27 40.35
CA VAL A 44 4.49 -7.68 41.61
C VAL A 44 5.59 -8.56 42.19
N LYS A 45 6.76 -7.97 42.40
CA LYS A 45 7.89 -8.62 43.09
C LYS A 45 8.10 -8.00 44.47
N GLN A 46 8.28 -8.83 45.49
CA GLN A 46 8.70 -8.40 46.82
C GLN A 46 10.12 -8.92 47.06
N ASN A 47 11.09 -8.03 47.34
CA ASN A 47 12.49 -8.40 47.51
C ASN A 47 13.01 -9.33 46.39
N SER A 48 12.71 -8.95 45.14
CA SER A 48 13.05 -9.69 43.90
C SER A 48 12.32 -11.01 43.64
N LEU A 49 11.58 -11.56 44.59
CA LEU A 49 10.75 -12.75 44.41
C LEU A 49 9.35 -12.36 43.91
N VAL A 50 8.74 -13.19 43.07
CA VAL A 50 7.36 -12.96 42.63
C VAL A 50 6.42 -13.08 43.83
N TYR A 51 5.72 -11.99 44.13
CA TYR A 51 4.72 -11.92 45.19
C TYR A 51 3.31 -12.16 44.64
N ASN A 52 2.98 -11.51 43.53
CA ASN A 52 1.69 -11.65 42.86
C ASN A 52 1.84 -11.42 41.35
N SER A 53 0.94 -12.00 40.56
CA SER A 53 0.89 -11.80 39.10
C SER A 53 -0.54 -11.96 38.62
N PHE A 54 -1.05 -10.97 37.91
CA PHE A 54 -2.40 -10.97 37.36
C PHE A 54 -2.47 -10.09 36.10
N SER A 55 -3.67 -9.86 35.55
CA SER A 55 -3.85 -8.98 34.40
C SER A 55 -4.87 -7.89 34.71
N THR A 56 -4.74 -6.73 34.06
CA THR A 56 -5.76 -5.68 34.09
C THR A 56 -7.08 -6.20 33.54
N ASP A 57 -8.20 -5.61 33.98
CA ASP A 57 -9.52 -5.96 33.48
C ASP A 57 -9.80 -5.39 32.07
N GLY A 58 -11.05 -5.44 31.62
CA GLY A 58 -11.44 -4.92 30.30
C GLY A 58 -11.32 -3.40 30.15
N GLU A 59 -11.39 -2.65 31.25
CA GLU A 59 -11.23 -1.19 31.28
C GLU A 59 -9.78 -0.77 31.53
N GLY A 60 -8.87 -1.74 31.66
CA GLY A 60 -7.47 -1.51 31.96
C GLY A 60 -7.20 -1.25 33.43
N ASP A 61 -8.18 -1.46 34.30
CA ASP A 61 -8.05 -1.21 35.74
C ASP A 61 -7.32 -2.35 36.44
N TYR A 62 -6.62 -1.99 37.53
CA TYR A 62 -5.93 -2.92 38.41
C TYR A 62 -5.93 -2.40 39.85
N ASN A 63 -5.90 -3.35 40.79
CA ASN A 63 -5.85 -3.06 42.22
C ASN A 63 -4.71 -3.86 42.88
N LEU A 64 -3.99 -3.21 43.78
CA LEU A 64 -2.89 -3.80 44.54
C LEU A 64 -3.11 -3.62 46.03
N TYR A 65 -2.95 -4.71 46.76
CA TYR A 65 -3.01 -4.71 48.22
C TYR A 65 -1.63 -5.14 48.72
N LEU A 66 -0.83 -4.16 49.15
CA LEU A 66 0.57 -4.36 49.50
C LEU A 66 0.76 -4.40 51.02
N PRO A 67 1.20 -5.54 51.60
CA PRO A 67 1.49 -5.61 53.03
C PRO A 67 2.51 -4.56 53.49
N LEU A 68 2.48 -4.20 54.77
CA LEU A 68 3.51 -3.34 55.37
C LEU A 68 4.87 -4.04 55.45
N ASN A 69 5.94 -3.25 55.63
CA ASN A 69 7.32 -3.71 55.83
C ASN A 69 7.94 -4.45 54.62
N GLY A 70 7.47 -4.17 53.41
CA GLY A 70 8.01 -4.70 52.16
C GLY A 70 8.45 -3.63 51.17
N GLU A 71 9.38 -3.99 50.30
CA GLU A 71 9.68 -3.26 49.07
C GLU A 71 9.09 -4.03 47.88
N TYR A 72 8.18 -3.39 47.16
CA TYR A 72 7.44 -3.97 46.06
C TYR A 72 7.81 -3.30 44.75
N GLN A 73 8.29 -4.08 43.79
CA GLN A 73 8.46 -3.65 42.40
C GLN A 73 7.27 -4.13 41.59
N VAL A 74 6.50 -3.18 41.04
CA VAL A 74 5.39 -3.45 40.14
C VAL A 74 5.86 -3.25 38.71
N ILE A 75 5.68 -4.27 37.88
CA ILE A 75 6.05 -4.29 36.47
C ILE A 75 4.77 -4.49 35.67
N ILE A 76 4.45 -3.54 34.80
CA ILE A 76 3.27 -3.58 33.94
C ILE A 76 3.73 -3.71 32.50
N SER A 77 3.22 -4.70 31.78
CA SER A 77 3.63 -4.99 30.41
C SER A 77 2.47 -5.48 29.53
N LYS A 78 2.57 -5.20 28.23
CA LYS A 78 1.67 -5.69 27.19
C LYS A 78 2.49 -5.94 25.93
N GLU A 79 2.15 -6.98 25.18
CA GLU A 79 2.80 -7.26 23.90
C GLU A 79 2.72 -6.05 22.96
N GLY A 80 3.84 -5.69 22.33
CA GLY A 80 3.96 -4.51 21.48
C GLY A 80 4.22 -3.19 22.22
N TYR A 81 4.22 -3.18 23.55
CA TYR A 81 4.43 -1.98 24.38
C TYR A 81 5.67 -2.09 25.27
N VAL A 82 6.28 -0.93 25.54
CA VAL A 82 7.38 -0.79 26.49
C VAL A 82 6.86 -0.99 27.90
N ALA A 83 7.40 -2.00 28.59
CA ALA A 83 7.04 -2.28 29.98
C ALA A 83 7.40 -1.11 30.91
N LYS A 84 6.57 -0.85 31.91
CA LYS A 84 6.76 0.20 32.90
C LYS A 84 6.93 -0.40 34.28
N LYS A 85 7.80 0.23 35.07
CA LYS A 85 8.08 -0.19 36.44
C LYS A 85 7.81 0.95 37.41
N TYR A 86 7.29 0.65 38.58
CA TYR A 86 7.33 1.55 39.72
C TYR A 86 7.60 0.75 41.00
N VAL A 87 8.10 1.44 42.01
CA VAL A 87 8.42 0.84 43.31
C VAL A 87 7.52 1.43 44.38
N VAL A 88 7.03 0.58 45.28
CA VAL A 88 6.34 0.98 46.51
C VAL A 88 7.12 0.42 47.69
N ASN A 89 7.71 1.31 48.48
CA ASN A 89 8.38 0.97 49.72
C ASN A 89 7.44 1.25 50.90
N THR A 90 7.03 0.18 51.57
CA THR A 90 6.15 0.20 52.75
C THR A 90 6.92 -0.03 54.05
N GLN A 91 8.25 0.02 54.01
CA GLN A 91 9.11 -0.02 55.19
C GLN A 91 9.08 1.33 55.89
N ASN A 92 9.48 1.35 57.17
CA ASN A 92 9.56 2.56 58.00
C ASN A 92 8.22 3.26 58.27
N ILE A 93 7.10 2.59 57.97
CA ILE A 93 5.78 3.02 58.42
C ILE A 93 5.69 2.73 59.94
N PRO A 94 5.36 3.72 60.77
CA PRO A 94 5.25 3.54 62.22
C PRO A 94 4.26 2.43 62.61
N ALA A 95 4.61 1.61 63.61
CA ALA A 95 3.80 0.46 64.01
C ALA A 95 2.43 0.84 64.59
N ASP A 96 2.28 2.05 65.13
CA ASP A 96 1.00 2.59 65.60
C ASP A 96 0.04 2.93 64.44
N LYS A 97 0.57 3.12 63.22
CA LYS A 97 -0.23 3.30 61.99
C LYS A 97 -0.78 1.98 61.46
N SER A 98 -0.33 0.84 61.99
CA SER A 98 -0.92 -0.47 61.69
C SER A 98 -2.28 -0.69 62.37
N LYS A 99 -3.08 0.36 62.58
CA LYS A 99 -4.43 0.31 63.12
C LYS A 99 -5.41 1.24 62.40
N THR A 100 -4.93 2.05 61.45
CA THR A 100 -5.74 3.00 60.70
C THR A 100 -5.52 2.74 59.20
N PRO A 101 -6.58 2.59 58.39
CA PRO A 101 -6.42 2.42 56.95
C PRO A 101 -5.72 3.64 56.31
N PHE A 102 -4.80 3.40 55.39
CA PHE A 102 -4.25 4.44 54.53
C PHE A 102 -5.29 4.85 53.49
N ALA A 103 -5.21 6.08 53.01
CA ALA A 103 -6.00 6.51 51.86
C ALA A 103 -5.57 5.73 50.61
N ASP A 104 -6.51 5.51 49.70
CA ASP A 104 -6.21 4.86 48.42
C ASP A 104 -5.25 5.71 47.59
N HIS A 105 -4.33 5.03 46.90
CA HIS A 105 -3.33 5.67 46.05
C HIS A 105 -3.58 5.38 44.57
N VAL A 106 -3.53 6.41 43.74
CA VAL A 106 -3.71 6.27 42.29
C VAL A 106 -2.35 6.12 41.60
N ALA A 107 -2.17 5.05 40.84
CA ALA A 107 -0.98 4.75 40.04
C ALA A 107 -1.35 4.45 38.58
N ASN A 108 -1.82 5.46 37.86
CA ASN A 108 -2.09 5.32 36.43
C ASN A 108 -0.81 5.12 35.62
N VAL A 109 -0.85 4.24 34.62
CA VAL A 109 0.31 3.90 33.80
C VAL A 109 0.01 4.06 32.32
N VAL A 110 0.86 4.87 31.68
CA VAL A 110 0.86 5.03 30.22
C VAL A 110 1.90 4.11 29.63
N LEU A 111 1.44 3.11 28.87
CA LEU A 111 2.31 2.31 28.02
C LEU A 111 2.44 2.97 26.66
N PHE A 112 3.54 2.73 25.96
CA PHE A 112 3.68 3.17 24.58
C PHE A 112 4.41 2.15 23.73
N THR A 113 4.25 2.25 22.42
CA THR A 113 4.79 1.30 21.46
C THR A 113 6.29 1.47 21.22
N PHE A 114 6.95 0.39 20.80
CA PHE A 114 8.35 0.40 20.39
C PHE A 114 8.52 1.03 19.00
N TYR A 115 9.61 1.77 18.82
CA TYR A 115 10.13 2.17 17.51
C TYR A 115 11.48 1.51 17.28
N GLU A 116 11.66 0.95 16.09
CA GLU A 116 12.92 0.33 15.69
C GLU A 116 14.07 1.34 15.75
N GLY A 117 15.20 0.91 16.32
CA GLY A 117 16.40 1.73 16.45
C GLY A 117 16.40 2.72 17.62
N VAL A 118 15.41 2.67 18.52
CA VAL A 118 15.38 3.47 19.76
C VAL A 118 15.81 2.62 20.94
N ASP A 119 16.68 3.16 21.80
CA ASP A 119 17.08 2.51 23.06
C ASP A 119 16.05 2.77 24.16
N TYR A 120 15.52 1.71 24.76
CA TYR A 120 14.52 1.73 25.82
C TYR A 120 15.07 1.35 27.20
N SER A 121 16.39 1.24 27.35
CA SER A 121 17.08 0.91 28.60
C SER A 121 16.68 1.79 29.79
N LEU A 122 16.24 3.03 29.54
CA LEU A 122 15.66 3.92 30.56
C LEU A 122 14.53 3.25 31.38
N PHE A 123 13.75 2.35 30.77
CA PHE A 123 12.60 1.69 31.40
C PHE A 123 12.96 0.39 32.12
N ASP A 124 14.25 0.02 32.14
CA ASP A 124 14.74 -1.02 33.02
C ASP A 124 14.71 -0.60 34.49
N GLU A 125 14.75 0.71 34.73
CA GLU A 125 14.61 1.34 36.04
C GLU A 125 13.14 1.73 36.33
N PRO A 126 12.75 1.87 37.60
CA PRO A 126 11.43 2.37 37.94
C PRO A 126 11.22 3.81 37.47
N MET A 127 10.01 4.12 37.01
CA MET A 127 9.60 5.46 36.58
C MET A 127 9.05 6.29 37.73
N ASN A 128 8.61 5.63 38.79
CA ASN A 128 8.12 6.27 39.99
C ASN A 128 8.49 5.44 41.22
N VAL A 129 8.69 6.10 42.35
CA VAL A 129 9.00 5.49 43.64
C VAL A 129 8.07 6.10 44.67
N TYR A 130 7.32 5.26 45.36
CA TYR A 130 6.44 5.63 46.46
C TYR A 130 7.08 5.20 47.77
N SER A 131 7.10 6.08 48.77
CA SER A 131 7.63 5.79 50.10
C SER A 131 6.88 6.58 51.18
N TYR A 132 6.99 6.12 52.43
CA TYR A 132 6.38 6.82 53.56
C TYR A 132 7.07 8.17 53.82
N ASN A 133 6.29 9.24 53.73
CA ASN A 133 6.73 10.58 54.05
C ASN A 133 6.26 10.95 55.47
N LYS A 134 7.21 11.05 56.40
CA LYS A 134 6.93 11.36 57.82
C LYS A 134 6.18 12.68 58.03
N THR A 135 6.50 13.70 57.23
CA THR A 135 5.89 15.04 57.36
C THR A 135 4.43 15.03 56.92
N ARG A 136 4.11 14.27 55.88
CA ARG A 136 2.74 14.12 55.35
C ARG A 136 1.98 12.96 55.98
N ASP A 137 2.65 12.17 56.81
CA ASP A 137 2.12 10.97 57.47
C ASP A 137 1.39 10.03 56.50
N ASN A 138 1.94 9.90 55.28
CA ASN A 138 1.31 9.13 54.21
C ASN A 138 2.37 8.63 53.20
N ILE A 139 2.01 7.64 52.39
CA ILE A 139 2.81 7.25 51.22
C ILE A 139 2.73 8.37 50.18
N CYS A 140 3.89 8.81 49.71
CA CYS A 140 4.04 9.84 48.69
C CYS A 140 5.02 9.39 47.62
N PHE A 141 4.84 9.90 46.41
CA PHE A 141 5.83 9.72 45.36
C PHE A 141 7.06 10.60 45.60
N ASP A 142 8.22 10.13 45.16
CA ASP A 142 9.45 10.91 45.10
C ASP A 142 9.40 11.86 43.90
N ALA A 143 9.15 13.14 44.17
CA ALA A 143 8.97 14.17 43.15
C ALA A 143 10.26 14.46 42.37
N ASP A 144 11.41 14.42 43.03
CA ASP A 144 12.70 14.72 42.41
C ASP A 144 13.13 13.56 41.50
N TYR A 145 12.95 12.32 41.98
CA TYR A 145 13.14 11.12 41.18
C TYR A 145 12.24 11.14 39.95
N LEU A 146 10.94 11.37 40.13
CA LEU A 146 9.98 11.43 39.03
C LEU A 146 10.33 12.56 38.03
N HIS A 147 10.80 13.71 38.51
CA HIS A 147 11.22 14.80 37.64
C HIS A 147 12.43 14.42 36.77
N SER A 148 13.47 13.82 37.36
CA SER A 148 14.63 13.33 36.60
C SER A 148 14.24 12.32 35.52
N LYS A 149 13.32 11.39 35.83
CA LYS A 149 12.80 10.40 34.89
C LYS A 149 11.97 11.03 33.78
N LYS A 150 11.20 12.08 34.07
CA LYS A 150 10.45 12.85 33.06
C LYS A 150 11.37 13.53 32.06
N GLU A 151 12.48 14.13 32.51
CA GLU A 151 13.44 14.75 31.59
C GLU A 151 14.15 13.70 30.71
N ALA A 152 14.57 12.57 31.27
CA ALA A 152 15.13 11.48 30.46
C ALA A 152 14.11 10.94 29.44
N MET A 153 12.85 10.79 29.85
CA MET A 153 11.77 10.34 28.94
C MET A 153 11.50 11.36 27.82
N LYS A 154 11.68 12.66 28.08
CA LYS A 154 11.52 13.70 27.08
C LYS A 154 12.56 13.59 25.97
N GLU A 155 13.83 13.32 26.32
CA GLU A 155 14.88 13.11 25.33
C GLU A 155 14.62 11.83 24.51
N LEU A 156 14.24 10.73 25.16
CA LEU A 156 13.86 9.49 24.48
C LEU A 156 12.68 9.69 23.52
N ARG A 157 11.68 10.49 23.89
CA ARG A 157 10.56 10.82 22.99
C ARG A 157 11.00 11.57 21.74
N LYS A 158 12.04 12.42 21.81
CA LYS A 158 12.60 13.06 20.61
C LYS A 158 13.22 12.03 19.66
N GLU A 159 13.91 11.05 20.21
CA GLU A 159 14.47 9.93 19.43
C GLU A 159 13.37 9.09 18.79
N GLN A 160 12.28 8.79 19.51
CA GLN A 160 11.11 8.12 18.95
C GLN A 160 10.51 8.89 17.77
N VAL A 161 10.29 10.19 17.92
CA VAL A 161 9.77 11.03 16.83
C VAL A 161 10.73 11.01 15.63
N LYS A 162 12.04 11.10 15.86
CA LYS A 162 13.04 11.03 14.79
C LYS A 162 13.01 9.69 14.07
N ALA A 163 12.94 8.56 14.79
CA ALA A 163 12.86 7.23 14.22
C ALA A 163 11.55 7.04 13.42
N TYR A 164 10.43 7.52 13.96
CA TYR A 164 9.13 7.50 13.27
C TYR A 164 9.17 8.28 11.95
N LEU A 165 9.71 9.51 11.96
CA LEU A 165 9.84 10.34 10.76
C LEU A 165 10.80 9.72 9.73
N ALA A 166 11.89 9.08 10.17
CA ALA A 166 12.82 8.39 9.28
C ALA A 166 12.14 7.21 8.56
N LYS A 167 11.39 6.39 9.30
CA LYS A 167 10.60 5.29 8.73
C LYS A 167 9.55 5.79 7.74
N LEU A 168 8.78 6.80 8.13
CA LEU A 168 7.77 7.41 7.26
C LEU A 168 8.38 7.95 5.96
N LYS A 169 9.56 8.59 6.05
CA LYS A 169 10.28 9.07 4.88
C LYS A 169 10.76 7.92 3.99
N ALA A 170 11.28 6.84 4.56
CA ALA A 170 11.72 5.68 3.80
C ALA A 170 10.55 5.01 3.06
N ASP A 171 9.42 4.80 3.74
CA ASP A 171 8.20 4.22 3.16
C ASP A 171 7.66 5.10 2.02
N TYR A 172 7.71 6.42 2.17
CA TYR A 172 7.30 7.35 1.12
C TYR A 172 8.23 7.28 -0.11
N GLN A 173 9.55 7.22 0.10
CA GLN A 173 10.53 7.08 -0.99
C GLN A 173 10.38 5.74 -1.72
N LEU A 174 10.07 4.66 -1.01
CA LEU A 174 9.79 3.35 -1.60
C LEU A 174 8.59 3.43 -2.54
N LYS A 175 7.47 4.02 -2.08
CA LYS A 175 6.25 4.18 -2.89
C LYS A 175 6.48 5.02 -4.14
N LEU A 176 7.21 6.14 -4.01
CA LEU A 176 7.60 6.95 -5.18
C LEU A 176 8.43 6.14 -6.18
N GLY A 177 9.40 5.36 -5.68
CA GLY A 177 10.21 4.48 -6.52
C GLY A 177 9.39 3.40 -7.24
N GLU A 178 8.40 2.81 -6.56
CA GLU A 178 7.46 1.86 -7.17
C GLU A 178 6.62 2.51 -8.27
N GLU A 179 6.08 3.70 -8.01
CA GLU A 179 5.29 4.46 -8.98
C GLU A 179 6.10 4.81 -10.24
N GLU A 180 7.35 5.28 -10.05
CA GLU A 180 8.25 5.54 -11.17
C GLU A 180 8.57 4.28 -11.98
N ARG A 181 8.76 3.13 -11.31
CA ARG A 181 9.02 1.86 -11.99
C ARG A 181 7.83 1.42 -12.83
N ILE A 182 6.61 1.53 -12.28
CA ILE A 182 5.37 1.21 -12.99
C ILE A 182 5.22 2.13 -14.22
N LYS A 183 5.47 3.44 -14.06
CA LYS A 183 5.39 4.38 -15.17
C LYS A 183 6.36 4.02 -16.31
N ARG A 184 7.62 3.70 -15.99
CA ARG A 184 8.61 3.26 -16.99
C ARG A 184 8.17 1.98 -17.69
N GLN A 185 7.63 1.00 -16.96
CA GLN A 185 7.10 -0.23 -17.55
C GLN A 185 5.95 0.03 -18.52
N ILE A 186 5.03 0.95 -18.20
CA ILE A 186 3.94 1.34 -19.10
C ILE A 186 4.50 2.04 -20.34
N GLU A 187 5.44 2.97 -20.19
CA GLU A 187 6.08 3.65 -21.32
C GLU A 187 6.83 2.68 -22.24
N ASP A 188 7.55 1.69 -21.69
CA ASP A 188 8.19 0.62 -22.44
C ASP A 188 7.16 -0.23 -23.21
N GLN A 189 6.04 -0.60 -22.56
CA GLN A 189 4.96 -1.35 -23.20
C GLN A 189 4.31 -0.56 -24.34
N LEU A 190 4.08 0.74 -24.15
CA LEU A 190 3.53 1.61 -25.18
C LEU A 190 4.48 1.73 -26.37
N ARG A 191 5.79 1.93 -26.14
CA ARG A 191 6.80 1.93 -27.21
C ARG A 191 6.81 0.62 -27.99
N GLN A 192 6.80 -0.52 -27.31
CA GLN A 192 6.74 -1.82 -27.98
C GLN A 192 5.46 -1.98 -28.79
N GLN A 193 4.31 -1.53 -28.28
CA GLN A 193 3.06 -1.55 -29.04
C GLN A 193 3.09 -0.64 -30.26
N GLU A 194 3.72 0.53 -30.16
CA GLU A 194 3.92 1.44 -31.30
C GLU A 194 4.83 0.81 -32.36
N GLU A 195 5.97 0.23 -31.96
CA GLU A 195 6.89 -0.46 -32.85
C GLU A 195 6.23 -1.64 -33.58
N ILE A 196 5.43 -2.46 -32.88
CA ILE A 196 4.67 -3.56 -33.49
C ILE A 196 3.70 -3.03 -34.55
N LYS A 197 2.93 -1.98 -34.25
CA LYS A 197 1.99 -1.38 -35.20
C LYS A 197 2.68 -0.82 -36.44
N ILE A 198 3.85 -0.21 -36.27
CA ILE A 198 4.65 0.30 -37.39
C ILE A 198 5.08 -0.87 -38.28
N CYS A 199 5.63 -1.94 -37.71
CA CYS A 199 6.03 -3.14 -38.45
C CYS A 199 4.85 -3.78 -39.20
N GLU A 200 3.67 -3.88 -38.57
CA GLU A 200 2.45 -4.37 -39.21
C GLU A 200 2.04 -3.49 -40.40
N MET A 201 2.12 -2.17 -40.25
CA MET A 201 1.82 -1.21 -41.32
C MET A 201 2.82 -1.33 -42.48
N GLU A 202 4.12 -1.41 -42.19
CA GLU A 202 5.18 -1.57 -43.20
C GLU A 202 5.00 -2.87 -44.00
N ASN A 203 4.73 -3.98 -43.32
CA ASN A 203 4.46 -5.25 -43.98
C ASN A 203 3.21 -5.16 -44.87
N THR A 204 2.15 -4.51 -44.40
CA THR A 204 0.93 -4.29 -45.20
C THR A 204 1.22 -3.47 -46.45
N LEU A 205 1.99 -2.38 -46.33
CA LEU A 205 2.37 -1.54 -47.46
C LEU A 205 3.23 -2.31 -48.46
N GLN A 206 4.16 -3.15 -47.98
CA GLN A 206 4.99 -4.00 -48.84
C GLN A 206 4.14 -5.00 -49.64
N ILE A 207 3.15 -5.62 -49.01
CA ILE A 207 2.22 -6.53 -49.70
C ILE A 207 1.44 -5.78 -50.80
N MET A 208 0.92 -4.59 -50.49
CA MET A 208 0.20 -3.76 -51.47
C MET A 208 1.12 -3.34 -52.63
N LEU A 209 2.36 -2.97 -52.34
CA LEU A 209 3.34 -2.59 -53.36
C LEU A 209 3.61 -3.75 -54.32
N ASN A 210 3.89 -4.94 -53.79
CA ASN A 210 4.12 -6.15 -54.58
C ASN A 210 2.90 -6.48 -55.46
N GLN A 211 1.68 -6.29 -54.95
CA GLN A 211 0.45 -6.51 -55.74
C GLN A 211 0.35 -5.54 -56.92
N VAL A 212 0.62 -4.25 -56.70
CA VAL A 212 0.63 -3.22 -57.76
C VAL A 212 1.73 -3.50 -58.80
N GLU A 213 2.91 -3.92 -58.36
CA GLU A 213 4.02 -4.31 -59.24
C GLU A 213 3.62 -5.52 -60.13
N CYS A 214 2.96 -6.53 -59.55
CA CYS A 214 2.41 -7.66 -60.31
C CYS A 214 1.33 -7.21 -61.33
N GLU A 215 0.38 -6.35 -60.94
CA GLU A 215 -0.65 -5.83 -61.84
C GLU A 215 -0.04 -5.03 -63.01
N LEU A 216 0.98 -4.20 -62.74
CA LEU A 216 1.72 -3.46 -63.77
C LEU A 216 2.47 -4.38 -64.73
N ALA A 217 3.09 -5.45 -64.23
CA ALA A 217 3.78 -6.44 -65.06
C ALA A 217 2.81 -7.11 -66.05
N VAL A 218 1.65 -7.59 -65.57
CA VAL A 218 0.60 -8.21 -66.40
C VAL A 218 0.08 -7.24 -67.47
N LEU A 219 -0.14 -5.97 -67.10
CA LEU A 219 -0.57 -4.95 -68.06
C LEU A 219 0.50 -4.68 -69.13
N SER A 220 1.78 -4.64 -68.76
CA SER A 220 2.87 -4.43 -69.73
C SER A 220 2.95 -5.57 -70.75
N GLU A 221 2.82 -6.82 -70.30
CA GLU A 221 2.83 -8.02 -71.14
C GLU A 221 1.66 -8.04 -72.13
N SER A 222 0.44 -7.71 -71.67
CA SER A 222 -0.74 -7.62 -72.54
C SER A 222 -0.61 -6.51 -73.61
N THR A 223 0.03 -5.38 -73.30
CA THR A 223 0.30 -4.32 -74.29
C THR A 223 1.35 -4.70 -75.33
N GLU A 224 2.34 -5.52 -74.97
CA GLU A 224 3.29 -6.08 -75.95
C GLU A 224 2.64 -7.10 -76.88
N MET A 225 1.66 -7.87 -76.39
CA MET A 225 0.88 -8.79 -77.22
C MET A 225 -0.01 -8.05 -78.23
N LEU A 226 -0.60 -6.91 -77.86
CA LEU A 226 -1.40 -6.06 -78.76
C LEU A 226 -0.56 -5.35 -79.83
N LYS A 227 0.73 -5.10 -79.59
CA LYS A 227 1.64 -4.53 -80.59
C LYS A 227 2.09 -5.52 -81.67
N LYS A 228 1.89 -6.82 -81.45
CA LYS A 228 2.25 -7.90 -82.40
C LYS A 228 1.11 -8.30 -83.35
N SER A 229 -0.12 -7.81 -83.15
CA SER A 229 -1.25 -8.05 -84.05
C SER A 229 -1.38 -6.91 -85.08
N ASP A 230 -0.96 -7.18 -86.32
CA ASP A 230 -1.19 -6.30 -87.47
C ASP A 230 -2.70 -6.10 -87.71
N VAL A 231 -3.20 -4.85 -87.59
CA VAL A 231 -4.54 -4.47 -88.07
C VAL A 231 -4.43 -3.31 -89.05
N LYS A 232 -4.27 -3.63 -90.35
CA LYS A 232 -4.57 -2.72 -91.46
C LYS A 232 -6.08 -2.70 -91.69
N SER A 233 -6.74 -1.68 -91.13
CA SER A 233 -8.10 -1.30 -91.51
C SER A 233 -8.30 0.20 -91.24
N TYR A 234 -8.63 0.96 -92.26
CA TYR A 234 -8.93 2.41 -92.18
C TYR A 234 -10.36 2.65 -91.65
N LYS A 235 -10.80 1.89 -90.64
CA LYS A 235 -12.08 2.06 -89.98
C LYS A 235 -11.84 2.12 -88.48
N LYS A 236 -12.27 3.21 -87.83
CA LYS A 236 -12.21 3.38 -86.38
C LYS A 236 -12.93 2.23 -85.70
N SER A 237 -12.21 1.44 -84.91
CA SER A 237 -12.81 0.46 -84.00
C SER A 237 -12.73 0.98 -82.57
N VAL A 238 -13.81 0.76 -81.82
CA VAL A 238 -13.87 1.06 -80.38
C VAL A 238 -14.37 -0.18 -79.68
N GLU A 239 -13.50 -0.82 -78.92
CA GLU A 239 -13.82 -1.94 -78.05
C GLU A 239 -14.01 -1.43 -76.63
N GLU A 240 -15.08 -1.84 -75.95
CA GLU A 240 -15.42 -1.39 -74.60
C GLU A 240 -15.41 -2.56 -73.63
N GLN A 241 -14.76 -2.38 -72.50
CA GLN A 241 -14.68 -3.34 -71.40
C GLN A 241 -15.09 -2.63 -70.12
N VAL A 242 -15.84 -3.33 -69.27
CA VAL A 242 -16.35 -2.81 -68.00
C VAL A 242 -15.71 -3.61 -66.87
N PHE A 243 -15.16 -2.90 -65.89
CA PHE A 243 -14.55 -3.46 -64.69
C PHE A 243 -15.28 -2.93 -63.46
N GLU A 244 -15.74 -3.82 -62.61
CA GLU A 244 -16.42 -3.47 -61.37
C GLU A 244 -15.71 -4.13 -60.19
N SER A 245 -15.37 -3.32 -59.18
CA SER A 245 -14.82 -3.77 -57.91
C SER A 245 -15.62 -3.15 -56.75
N LYS A 246 -15.36 -3.60 -55.51
CA LYS A 246 -16.03 -3.07 -54.31
C LYS A 246 -15.89 -1.56 -54.12
N GLU A 247 -14.88 -0.93 -54.74
CA GLU A 247 -14.55 0.48 -54.51
C GLU A 247 -14.72 1.35 -55.77
N ILE A 248 -14.67 0.77 -56.98
CA ILE A 248 -14.66 1.52 -58.23
C ILE A 248 -15.47 0.78 -59.31
N PHE A 249 -16.20 1.56 -60.12
CA PHE A 249 -16.73 1.14 -61.41
C PHE A 249 -15.94 1.83 -62.53
N ALA A 250 -15.35 1.07 -63.46
CA ALA A 250 -14.53 1.60 -64.53
C ALA A 250 -14.98 1.10 -65.91
N ILE A 251 -15.05 2.01 -66.88
CA ILE A 251 -15.25 1.71 -68.30
C ILE A 251 -13.95 2.00 -69.04
N GLN A 252 -13.39 0.99 -69.70
CA GLN A 252 -12.22 1.12 -70.58
C GLN A 252 -12.66 1.03 -72.03
N ARG A 253 -12.23 1.99 -72.86
CA ARG A 253 -12.43 1.98 -74.32
C ARG A 253 -11.08 1.94 -75.02
N ILE A 254 -10.87 0.93 -75.86
CA ILE A 254 -9.68 0.82 -76.71
C ILE A 254 -10.07 1.34 -78.09
N VAL A 255 -9.44 2.43 -78.52
CA VAL A 255 -9.74 3.09 -79.80
C VAL A 255 -8.56 2.88 -80.74
N ALA A 256 -8.79 2.18 -81.86
CA ALA A 256 -7.80 1.99 -82.91
C ALA A 256 -8.19 2.74 -84.19
N VAL A 257 -7.33 3.65 -84.66
CA VAL A 257 -7.51 4.43 -85.90
C VAL A 257 -6.17 4.63 -86.60
N ASN A 258 -6.10 4.36 -87.90
CA ASN A 258 -4.93 4.59 -88.75
C ASN A 258 -3.62 4.00 -88.18
N GLY A 259 -3.68 2.79 -87.63
CA GLY A 259 -2.52 2.11 -87.04
C GLY A 259 -2.05 2.68 -85.69
N LYS A 260 -2.80 3.60 -85.08
CA LYS A 260 -2.57 4.10 -83.73
C LYS A 260 -3.66 3.59 -82.79
N VAL A 261 -3.28 3.25 -81.56
CA VAL A 261 -4.18 2.73 -80.53
C VAL A 261 -4.07 3.61 -79.29
N TRP A 262 -5.21 4.00 -78.73
CA TRP A 262 -5.31 4.76 -77.49
C TRP A 262 -6.23 4.02 -76.51
N ILE A 263 -5.87 4.04 -75.22
CA ILE A 263 -6.69 3.47 -74.15
C ILE A 263 -7.32 4.61 -73.36
N TYR A 264 -8.64 4.62 -73.30
CA TYR A 264 -9.42 5.57 -72.52
C TYR A 264 -10.05 4.87 -71.32
N VAL A 265 -10.06 5.52 -70.16
CA VAL A 265 -10.67 4.97 -68.95
C VAL A 265 -11.54 6.01 -68.27
N LYS A 266 -12.81 5.69 -68.01
CA LYS A 266 -13.71 6.43 -67.11
C LYS A 266 -13.77 5.67 -65.79
N LYS A 267 -13.25 6.23 -64.70
CA LYS A 267 -13.35 5.67 -63.35
C LYS A 267 -14.41 6.44 -62.56
N ARG A 268 -15.38 5.71 -61.99
CA ARG A 268 -16.40 6.22 -61.08
C ARG A 268 -16.22 5.59 -59.71
N PHE A 269 -16.03 6.42 -58.71
CA PHE A 269 -15.92 5.97 -57.32
C PHE A 269 -17.30 5.95 -56.67
N HIS A 270 -17.51 5.07 -55.67
CA HIS A 270 -18.79 4.96 -54.96
C HIS A 270 -19.18 6.25 -54.22
N TRP A 271 -18.21 7.10 -53.86
CA TRP A 271 -18.46 8.42 -53.27
C TRP A 271 -18.92 9.48 -54.29
N GLY A 272 -19.02 9.14 -55.57
CA GLY A 272 -19.61 9.98 -56.63
C GLY A 272 -18.61 10.68 -57.55
N GLY A 273 -17.31 10.63 -57.24
CA GLY A 273 -16.26 11.18 -58.10
C GLY A 273 -16.13 10.44 -59.43
N VAL A 274 -15.84 11.18 -60.50
CA VAL A 274 -15.59 10.63 -61.83
C VAL A 274 -14.32 11.24 -62.41
N VAL A 275 -13.41 10.39 -62.90
CA VAL A 275 -12.15 10.82 -63.53
C VAL A 275 -11.98 10.09 -64.87
N PHE A 276 -11.44 10.80 -65.86
CA PHE A 276 -11.23 10.31 -67.21
C PHE A 276 -9.74 10.33 -67.55
N TYR A 277 -9.28 9.28 -68.24
CA TYR A 277 -7.89 9.12 -68.66
C TYR A 277 -7.78 8.78 -70.15
N ARG A 278 -6.68 9.21 -70.79
CA ARG A 278 -6.18 8.70 -72.07
C ARG A 278 -4.70 8.34 -71.90
N ASP A 279 -4.33 7.09 -72.17
CA ASP A 279 -2.95 6.58 -72.02
C ASP A 279 -2.28 6.97 -70.69
N LYS A 280 -3.07 6.94 -69.60
CA LYS A 280 -2.72 7.30 -68.21
C LYS A 280 -2.70 8.79 -67.87
N GLU A 281 -2.86 9.69 -68.84
CA GLU A 281 -2.99 11.14 -68.58
C GLU A 281 -4.44 11.54 -68.33
N VAL A 282 -4.68 12.48 -67.40
CA VAL A 282 -6.03 12.95 -67.07
C VAL A 282 -6.58 13.81 -68.21
N ILE A 283 -7.81 13.51 -68.63
CA ILE A 283 -8.54 14.25 -69.67
C ILE A 283 -9.91 14.69 -69.15
N THR A 284 -10.61 15.49 -69.95
CA THR A 284 -11.99 15.90 -69.66
C THR A 284 -13.00 14.87 -70.18
N GLU A 285 -14.21 14.88 -69.63
CA GLU A 285 -15.33 14.06 -70.13
C GLU A 285 -15.63 14.32 -71.61
N GLY A 286 -15.55 15.59 -72.03
CA GLY A 286 -15.77 15.97 -73.43
C GLY A 286 -14.79 15.32 -74.40
N ILE A 287 -13.50 15.26 -74.02
CA ILE A 287 -12.46 14.56 -74.81
C ILE A 287 -12.77 13.06 -74.85
N PHE A 288 -13.11 12.47 -73.72
CA PHE A 288 -13.44 11.05 -73.63
C PHE A 288 -14.59 10.68 -74.57
N GLU A 289 -15.72 11.40 -74.52
CA GLU A 289 -16.88 11.04 -75.35
C GLU A 289 -16.65 11.31 -76.85
N GLN A 290 -15.96 12.39 -77.20
CA GLN A 290 -15.69 12.71 -78.61
C GLN A 290 -14.70 11.72 -79.24
N GLU A 291 -13.59 11.44 -78.56
CA GLU A 291 -12.52 10.61 -79.12
C GLU A 291 -12.88 9.11 -79.10
N THR A 292 -13.77 8.68 -78.20
CA THR A 292 -14.22 7.28 -78.11
C THR A 292 -15.57 6.99 -78.77
N LYS A 293 -16.20 7.97 -79.41
CA LYS A 293 -17.47 7.76 -80.15
C LYS A 293 -17.30 6.68 -81.23
N LYS A 294 -18.17 5.66 -81.22
CA LYS A 294 -18.24 4.63 -82.27
C LYS A 294 -18.66 5.29 -83.60
N SER A 295 -17.98 4.93 -84.70
CA SER A 295 -18.32 5.35 -86.07
C SER A 295 -19.51 4.59 -86.64
#